data_AF-A0A382U3W2-F1
#
_entry.id   AF-A0A382U3W2-F1
#
_cell.length_a   1.000
_cell.length_b   1.000
_cell.length_c   1.000
_cell.angle_alpha   90.00
_cell.angle_beta   90.00
_cell.angle_gamma   90.00
#
_symmetry.space_group_name_H-M   'P 1'
#
loop_
_entity.id
_entity.type
_entity.pdbx_description
1 polymer ?
#
loop_
_entity_poly.entity_id
_entity_poly.type
_entity_poly.pdbx_seq_one_letter_code
_entity_poly.pdbx_strand_id
1 'polypeptide(L)'
;VAAGCTPDIQEKNYKEYSTSFWEALCGESRIGDPVEKPDFDKDGETSYAEAHAHVILTSDTIDVPIKTSGAFLRKFSKSSPPKPAKPEKKSDSNGTVTKACEEEAKSEEGEKPEEDTEAKKEDEKESKEDWLTVESNFDKILAVASPNDRAVLEGLSKQLGLKGENRAKSARDLTKKLEDGRKAFAEKKKKSDEERKRIKTKLSGQIRKRWPEVSNPYHPTVRKLLRSKGSKELLELVKKDDDWGKYKKAKGESSGLEKKRFELERKKVKCMRFQRVLENVVLEANLPLVADEKTL
;
A
#
# COMPACT_ATOMS: atom_id res chain seq x y z
N VAL A 1 -11.75 -6.95 -5.08
CA VAL A 1 -12.32 -5.89 -5.93
C VAL A 1 -11.20 -5.43 -6.84
N ALA A 2 -11.39 -5.51 -8.15
CA ALA A 2 -10.43 -5.03 -9.13
C ALA A 2 -10.51 -3.51 -9.22
N ALA A 3 -9.38 -2.85 -9.44
CA ALA A 3 -9.29 -1.42 -9.65
C ALA A 3 -10.13 -1.01 -10.88
N GLY A 4 -11.07 -0.09 -10.69
CA GLY A 4 -11.78 0.61 -11.78
C GLY A 4 -12.93 -0.11 -12.49
N CYS A 5 -13.10 -1.43 -12.33
CA CYS A 5 -14.25 -2.15 -12.91
C CYS A 5 -15.07 -2.79 -11.79
N THR A 6 -16.06 -2.05 -11.29
CA THR A 6 -17.07 -2.61 -10.40
C THR A 6 -18.13 -3.30 -11.25
N PRO A 7 -18.32 -4.63 -11.19
CA PRO A 7 -19.37 -5.33 -11.95
C PRO A 7 -20.77 -5.08 -11.36
N ASP A 8 -20.85 -4.31 -10.27
CA ASP A 8 -22.10 -3.84 -9.70
C ASP A 8 -22.70 -2.78 -10.62
N ILE A 9 -24.02 -2.77 -10.73
CA ILE A 9 -24.78 -1.80 -11.52
C ILE A 9 -25.42 -0.74 -10.61
N GLN A 10 -25.37 -0.94 -9.30
CA GLN A 10 -25.91 0.00 -8.34
C GLN A 10 -24.90 1.13 -8.08
N GLU A 11 -25.23 2.33 -8.53
CA GLU A 11 -24.35 3.50 -8.44
C GLU A 11 -23.92 3.81 -7.00
N LYS A 12 -24.81 3.54 -6.03
CA LYS A 12 -24.54 3.69 -4.59
C LYS A 12 -23.35 2.85 -4.10
N ASN A 13 -22.97 1.79 -4.83
CA ASN A 13 -21.87 0.91 -4.47
C ASN A 13 -20.56 1.27 -5.18
N TYR A 14 -20.55 2.32 -6.02
CA TYR A 14 -19.35 2.80 -6.67
C TYR A 14 -18.41 3.45 -5.66
N LYS A 15 -17.20 2.90 -5.57
CA LYS A 15 -16.14 3.36 -4.67
C LYS A 15 -14.88 3.61 -5.48
N GLU A 16 -14.92 4.57 -6.38
CA GLU A 16 -13.78 4.89 -7.26
C GLU A 16 -13.14 6.21 -6.87
N TYR A 17 -11.89 6.44 -7.32
CA TYR A 17 -11.20 7.70 -7.07
C TYR A 17 -12.03 8.91 -7.51
N SER A 18 -12.56 8.87 -8.74
CA SER A 18 -13.35 9.95 -9.32
C SER A 18 -14.63 10.20 -8.53
N THR A 19 -15.23 9.16 -7.95
CA THR A 19 -16.43 9.30 -7.10
C THR A 19 -16.07 10.19 -5.92
N SER A 20 -15.19 9.73 -5.03
CA SER A 20 -14.84 10.50 -3.83
C SER A 20 -14.20 11.87 -4.13
N PHE A 21 -13.51 12.01 -5.27
CA PHE A 21 -12.92 13.29 -5.67
C PHE A 21 -13.99 14.33 -6.01
N TRP A 22 -14.97 13.97 -6.83
CA TRP A 22 -16.06 14.88 -7.18
C TRP A 22 -17.01 15.13 -6.01
N GLU A 23 -17.24 14.13 -5.16
CA GLU A 23 -18.02 14.30 -3.93
C GLU A 23 -17.40 15.35 -3.01
N ALA A 24 -16.07 15.35 -2.88
CA ALA A 24 -15.35 16.35 -2.11
C ALA A 24 -15.46 17.77 -2.71
N LEU A 25 -15.37 17.91 -4.04
CA LEU A 25 -15.46 19.21 -4.72
C LEU A 25 -16.89 19.78 -4.72
N CYS A 26 -17.85 18.93 -5.08
CA CYS A 26 -19.24 19.34 -5.24
C CYS A 26 -19.95 19.45 -3.90
N GLY A 27 -19.52 18.69 -2.88
CA GLY A 27 -20.21 18.59 -1.58
C GLY A 27 -21.46 17.74 -1.64
N GLU A 28 -21.57 16.88 -2.65
CA GLU A 28 -22.72 16.00 -2.88
C GLU A 28 -22.24 14.65 -3.41
N SER A 29 -22.83 13.57 -2.88
CA SER A 29 -22.61 12.21 -3.34
C SER A 29 -23.19 11.98 -4.73
N ARG A 30 -22.81 10.88 -5.40
CA ARG A 30 -23.43 10.49 -6.68
C ARG A 30 -24.96 10.33 -6.64
N ILE A 31 -25.52 10.11 -5.46
CA ILE A 31 -26.97 9.92 -5.27
C ILE A 31 -27.66 11.17 -4.68
N GLY A 32 -26.93 12.30 -4.56
CA GLY A 32 -27.45 13.58 -4.07
C GLY A 32 -27.43 13.74 -2.55
N ASP A 33 -26.89 12.78 -1.80
CA ASP A 33 -26.68 12.97 -0.35
C ASP A 33 -25.59 14.04 -0.11
N PRO A 34 -25.77 14.97 0.83
CA PRO A 34 -24.78 16.02 1.11
C PRO A 34 -23.49 15.42 1.71
N VAL A 35 -22.35 15.97 1.28
CA VAL A 35 -21.00 15.59 1.73
C VAL A 35 -20.28 16.83 2.23
N GLU A 36 -19.62 16.71 3.38
CA GLU A 36 -18.80 17.78 3.94
C GLU A 36 -17.60 18.07 3.03
N LYS A 37 -17.53 19.30 2.54
CA LYS A 37 -16.43 19.75 1.69
C LYS A 37 -15.15 19.91 2.51
N PRO A 38 -14.00 19.36 2.06
CA PRO A 38 -12.74 19.58 2.72
C PRO A 38 -12.27 21.02 2.49
N ASP A 39 -11.92 21.70 3.58
CA ASP A 39 -11.28 23.02 3.61
C ASP A 39 -10.16 22.94 4.66
N PHE A 40 -8.99 22.49 4.21
CA PHE A 40 -7.84 22.20 5.07
C PHE A 40 -6.97 23.42 5.32
N ASP A 41 -6.95 24.39 4.40
CA ASP A 41 -6.25 25.66 4.58
C ASP A 41 -7.13 26.80 5.12
N LYS A 42 -8.45 26.57 5.22
CA LYS A 42 -9.45 27.48 5.80
C LYS A 42 -9.69 28.72 4.97
N ASP A 43 -9.59 28.61 3.65
CA ASP A 43 -9.88 29.70 2.72
C ASP A 43 -11.37 29.81 2.35
N GLY A 44 -12.18 28.82 2.76
CA GLY A 44 -13.63 28.77 2.53
C GLY A 44 -14.04 28.18 1.18
N GLU A 45 -13.08 27.79 0.34
CA GLU A 45 -13.29 27.07 -0.91
C GLU A 45 -12.72 25.64 -0.81
N THR A 46 -12.90 24.85 -1.87
CA THR A 46 -12.28 23.52 -1.95
C THR A 46 -11.48 23.42 -3.23
N SER A 47 -10.18 23.40 -3.08
CA SER A 47 -9.22 23.22 -4.16
C SER A 47 -9.15 21.76 -4.64
N TYR A 48 -8.57 21.54 -5.82
CA TYR A 48 -8.27 20.19 -6.30
C TYR A 48 -7.27 19.44 -5.40
N ALA A 49 -6.39 20.16 -4.71
CA ALA A 49 -5.43 19.58 -3.78
C ALA A 49 -6.15 19.05 -2.53
N GLU A 50 -7.13 19.79 -2.01
CA GLU A 50 -7.96 19.37 -0.87
C GLU A 50 -8.87 18.22 -1.23
N ALA A 51 -9.51 18.25 -2.40
CA ALA A 51 -10.27 17.12 -2.89
C ALA A 51 -9.40 15.87 -3.04
N HIS A 52 -8.18 15.99 -3.56
CA HIS A 52 -7.23 14.88 -3.62
C HIS A 52 -6.84 14.36 -2.22
N ALA A 53 -6.54 15.26 -1.29
CA ALA A 53 -6.22 14.95 0.10
C ALA A 53 -7.38 14.23 0.81
N HIS A 54 -8.62 14.68 0.58
CA HIS A 54 -9.83 14.02 1.06
C HIS A 54 -9.92 12.58 0.54
N VAL A 55 -9.72 12.36 -0.76
CA VAL A 55 -9.73 10.99 -1.32
C VAL A 55 -8.68 10.10 -0.68
N ILE A 56 -7.48 10.61 -0.42
CA ILE A 56 -6.42 9.85 0.26
C ILE A 56 -6.90 9.37 1.64
N LEU A 57 -7.61 10.24 2.37
CA LEU A 57 -8.11 10.00 3.73
C LEU A 57 -9.34 9.09 3.79
N THR A 58 -10.29 9.27 2.88
CA THR A 58 -11.62 8.63 2.96
C THR A 58 -11.76 7.39 2.09
N SER A 59 -11.00 7.28 1.00
CA SER A 59 -11.15 6.18 0.05
C SER A 59 -10.90 4.81 0.69
N ASP A 60 -11.85 3.90 0.48
CA ASP A 60 -11.83 2.49 0.87
C ASP A 60 -11.18 1.57 -0.17
N THR A 61 -10.71 2.11 -1.29
CA THR A 61 -10.11 1.31 -2.36
C THR A 61 -8.72 0.81 -1.99
N ILE A 62 -8.27 -0.22 -2.71
CA ILE A 62 -6.89 -0.71 -2.59
C ILE A 62 -5.91 0.08 -3.46
N ASP A 63 -6.40 1.10 -4.16
CA ASP A 63 -5.58 1.95 -5.02
C ASP A 63 -4.89 3.03 -4.18
N VAL A 64 -3.68 3.42 -4.62
CA VAL A 64 -2.92 4.53 -4.05
C VAL A 64 -3.04 5.71 -5.02
N PRO A 65 -3.82 6.75 -4.70
CA PRO A 65 -3.90 7.94 -5.53
C PRO A 65 -2.51 8.58 -5.71
N ILE A 66 -2.24 9.07 -6.91
CA ILE A 66 -0.99 9.75 -7.25
C ILE A 66 -1.28 11.11 -7.90
N LYS A 67 -0.40 12.08 -7.65
CA LYS A 67 -0.40 13.41 -8.27
C LYS A 67 0.87 13.59 -9.13
N THR A 68 0.76 14.33 -10.23
CA THR A 68 1.87 14.60 -11.15
C THR A 68 3.03 15.33 -10.45
N SER A 69 2.73 16.26 -9.55
CA SER A 69 3.74 16.92 -8.71
C SER A 69 4.54 15.91 -7.87
N GLY A 70 3.88 14.88 -7.33
CA GLY A 70 4.57 13.79 -6.62
C GLY A 70 5.47 12.94 -7.53
N ALA A 71 5.14 12.80 -8.82
CA ALA A 71 6.00 12.13 -9.79
C ALA A 71 7.21 13.02 -10.18
N PHE A 72 6.98 14.33 -10.31
CA PHE A 72 8.03 15.32 -10.54
C PHE A 72 9.06 15.32 -9.39
N LEU A 73 8.59 15.40 -8.14
CA LEU A 73 9.46 15.38 -6.95
C LEU A 73 10.36 14.14 -6.90
N ARG A 74 9.84 12.97 -7.29
CA ARG A 74 10.64 11.73 -7.32
C ARG A 74 11.70 11.70 -8.42
N LYS A 75 11.52 12.51 -9.46
CA LYS A 75 12.46 12.61 -10.57
C LYS A 75 13.57 13.62 -10.28
N PHE A 76 13.26 14.72 -9.60
CA PHE A 76 14.14 15.87 -9.45
C PHE A 76 14.64 16.14 -8.02
N SER A 77 14.10 15.45 -7.01
CA SER A 77 14.54 15.55 -5.61
C SER A 77 15.07 14.21 -5.08
N LYS A 78 15.68 14.24 -3.89
CA LYS A 78 16.24 13.07 -3.20
C LYS A 78 15.85 13.09 -1.72
N SER A 79 15.62 11.91 -1.15
CA SER A 79 15.28 11.72 0.26
C SER A 79 16.48 11.40 1.16
N SER A 80 17.68 11.24 0.57
CA SER A 80 18.94 10.97 1.28
C SER A 80 20.04 11.87 0.70
N PRO A 81 20.94 12.39 1.54
CA PRO A 81 22.02 13.24 1.08
C PRO A 81 22.93 12.47 0.11
N PRO A 82 23.57 13.14 -0.85
CA PRO A 82 24.55 12.51 -1.72
C PRO A 82 25.67 11.91 -0.88
N LYS A 83 26.04 10.66 -1.16
CA LYS A 83 27.23 10.06 -0.54
C LYS A 83 28.45 10.87 -0.98
N PRO A 84 29.39 11.19 -0.08
CA PRO A 84 30.63 11.84 -0.47
C PRO A 84 31.31 10.98 -1.53
N ALA A 85 31.76 11.61 -2.62
CA ALA A 85 32.49 10.95 -3.68
C ALA A 85 33.68 10.21 -3.06
N LYS A 86 33.76 8.88 -3.25
CA LYS A 86 35.02 8.18 -3.01
C LYS A 86 36.05 8.82 -3.95
N PRO A 87 37.24 9.20 -3.46
CA PRO A 87 38.27 9.75 -4.34
C PRO A 87 38.52 8.75 -5.46
N GLU A 88 38.39 9.23 -6.70
CA GLU A 88 38.68 8.46 -7.91
C GLU A 88 40.12 7.96 -7.81
N LYS A 89 40.29 6.64 -7.67
CA LYS A 89 41.60 6.02 -7.86
C LYS A 89 41.97 6.23 -9.31
N LYS A 90 42.99 7.07 -9.55
CA LYS A 90 43.72 7.11 -10.82
C LYS A 90 44.05 5.69 -11.23
N SER A 91 43.53 5.30 -12.39
CA SER A 91 43.86 4.05 -13.05
C SER A 91 45.24 4.18 -13.66
N ASP A 92 46.28 3.76 -12.93
CA ASP A 92 47.56 3.46 -13.55
C ASP A 92 47.59 1.98 -13.91
N SER A 93 47.66 1.76 -15.22
CA SER A 93 47.93 0.50 -15.88
C SER A 93 49.36 0.03 -15.60
N ASN A 94 49.53 -1.08 -14.87
CA ASN A 94 50.29 -2.24 -15.36
C ASN A 94 50.11 -3.46 -14.46
N GLY A 95 50.22 -4.65 -15.06
CA GLY A 95 49.68 -5.90 -14.54
C GLY A 95 50.50 -6.68 -13.51
N THR A 96 49.82 -7.75 -13.06
CA THR A 96 50.32 -9.07 -12.68
C THR A 96 50.52 -9.40 -11.18
N VAL A 97 49.43 -9.92 -10.60
CA VAL A 97 49.28 -11.18 -9.82
C VAL A 97 50.39 -11.60 -8.82
N THR A 98 50.05 -11.60 -7.53
CA THR A 98 50.05 -12.71 -6.52
C THR A 98 49.97 -12.08 -5.10
N LYS A 99 48.85 -12.19 -4.37
CA LYS A 99 48.42 -13.23 -3.39
C LYS A 99 49.20 -13.25 -2.06
N ALA A 100 48.52 -12.78 -1.00
CA ALA A 100 48.65 -13.09 0.45
C ALA A 100 49.99 -12.70 1.14
N CYS A 101 50.09 -12.22 2.37
CA CYS A 101 49.32 -12.38 3.61
C CYS A 101 49.50 -11.16 4.53
N GLU A 102 48.68 -11.13 5.59
CA GLU A 102 48.82 -10.49 6.92
C GLU A 102 50.28 -10.35 7.41
N GLU A 103 50.71 -9.45 8.30
CA GLU A 103 50.10 -8.86 9.49
C GLU A 103 51.09 -7.81 10.06
N GLU A 104 50.61 -6.97 10.98
CA GLU A 104 51.36 -6.36 12.11
C GLU A 104 52.32 -5.15 11.93
N ALA A 105 52.07 -4.18 12.82
CA ALA A 105 53.01 -3.43 13.64
C ALA A 105 53.51 -2.02 13.23
N LYS A 106 52.95 -1.04 13.96
CA LYS A 106 53.61 -0.01 14.81
C LYS A 106 54.51 1.05 14.14
N SER A 107 54.14 2.33 14.32
CA SER A 107 54.81 3.35 15.18
C SER A 107 55.83 4.15 14.35
N GLU A 108 56.10 5.44 14.46
CA GLU A 108 56.13 6.47 15.52
C GLU A 108 55.99 7.85 14.79
N GLU A 109 55.20 8.78 15.33
CA GLU A 109 55.62 10.06 15.96
C GLU A 109 56.33 11.12 15.08
N GLY A 110 55.89 12.37 15.31
CA GLY A 110 56.51 13.62 14.89
C GLY A 110 55.84 14.22 13.66
N GLU A 111 55.39 15.48 13.62
CA GLU A 111 55.35 16.59 14.57
C GLU A 111 54.45 17.63 13.88
N LYS A 112 53.59 18.34 14.62
CA LYS A 112 52.80 19.47 14.07
C LYS A 112 53.75 20.57 13.59
N PRO A 113 53.32 21.37 12.59
CA PRO A 113 52.93 22.72 12.96
C PRO A 113 51.50 23.05 12.53
N GLU A 114 50.82 23.78 13.40
CA GLU A 114 49.55 24.46 13.16
C GLU A 114 49.80 25.68 12.27
N GLU A 115 48.97 25.88 11.25
CA GLU A 115 48.14 27.08 11.06
C GLU A 115 47.29 26.94 9.78
N ASP A 116 46.15 27.63 9.79
CA ASP A 116 45.23 27.84 8.66
C ASP A 116 44.31 26.69 8.22
N THR A 117 43.42 26.24 9.10
CA THR A 117 42.16 25.57 8.68
C THR A 117 40.97 25.95 9.58
N GLU A 118 40.69 27.25 9.70
CA GLU A 118 39.43 27.73 10.29
C GLU A 118 38.36 28.11 9.26
N ALA A 119 38.71 28.31 7.98
CA ALA A 119 37.74 28.76 6.97
C ALA A 119 36.98 27.63 6.21
N LYS A 120 37.13 26.35 6.59
CA LYS A 120 36.49 25.21 5.87
C LYS A 120 35.55 24.34 6.70
N LYS A 121 35.34 24.64 7.98
CA LYS A 121 34.49 23.84 8.88
C LYS A 121 33.06 24.36 9.02
N GLU A 122 32.76 25.55 8.52
CA GLU A 122 31.43 26.16 8.65
C GLU A 122 30.50 25.71 7.51
N ASP A 123 30.98 25.68 6.25
CA ASP A 123 30.17 25.25 5.09
C ASP A 123 29.74 23.76 5.12
N GLU A 124 30.53 22.88 5.75
CA GLU A 124 30.18 21.44 5.85
C GLU A 124 29.19 21.12 6.99
N LYS A 125 28.97 22.06 7.94
CA LYS A 125 28.03 21.89 9.05
C LYS A 125 26.63 22.39 8.70
N GLU A 126 26.52 23.53 8.01
CA GLU A 126 25.21 24.06 7.58
C GLU A 126 24.53 23.14 6.55
N SER A 127 25.29 22.56 5.62
CA SER A 127 24.74 21.69 4.56
C SER A 127 24.12 20.36 5.03
N LYS A 128 24.34 19.95 6.28
CA LYS A 128 23.72 18.74 6.87
C LYS A 128 22.51 19.03 7.75
N GLU A 129 22.35 20.26 8.25
CA GLU A 129 21.23 20.60 9.14
C GLU A 129 19.90 20.75 8.41
N ASP A 130 19.94 21.12 7.13
CA ASP A 130 18.74 21.34 6.31
C ASP A 130 18.20 20.08 5.62
N TRP A 131 18.95 18.97 5.60
CA TRP A 131 18.51 17.79 4.88
C TRP A 131 17.45 17.00 5.64
N LEU A 132 16.22 17.03 5.15
CA LEU A 132 15.13 16.26 5.74
C LEU A 132 15.16 14.80 5.23
N THR A 133 14.99 13.85 6.14
CA THR A 133 14.82 12.43 5.78
C THR A 133 13.45 11.91 6.23
N VAL A 134 13.00 10.82 5.61
CA VAL A 134 11.76 10.10 5.95
C VAL A 134 11.72 9.63 7.41
N GLU A 135 12.88 9.49 8.06
CA GLU A 135 13.01 9.02 9.44
C GLU A 135 13.21 10.15 10.45
N SER A 136 13.23 11.40 9.97
CA SER A 136 13.31 12.59 10.82
C SER A 136 12.11 12.66 11.77
N ASN A 137 12.26 13.44 12.85
CA ASN A 137 11.17 13.67 13.78
C ASN A 137 9.93 14.20 13.03
N PHE A 138 8.79 13.56 13.27
CA PHE A 138 7.53 13.85 12.60
C PHE A 138 7.09 15.31 12.75
N ASP A 139 7.41 15.97 13.86
CA ASP A 139 7.06 17.38 14.07
C ASP A 139 7.86 18.30 13.14
N LYS A 140 9.12 17.97 12.83
CA LYS A 140 9.91 18.69 11.81
C LYS A 140 9.31 18.53 10.41
N ILE A 141 8.82 17.33 10.09
CA ILE A 141 8.16 17.07 8.80
C ILE A 141 6.85 17.85 8.70
N LEU A 142 6.07 17.92 9.78
CA LEU A 142 4.83 18.70 9.80
C LEU A 142 5.04 20.21 9.68
N ALA A 143 6.17 20.73 10.14
CA ALA A 143 6.48 22.16 10.04
C ALA A 143 6.67 22.61 8.58
N VAL A 144 7.16 21.73 7.71
CA VAL A 144 7.40 22.01 6.28
C VAL A 144 6.24 21.54 5.40
N ALA A 145 5.30 20.75 5.94
CA ALA A 145 4.19 20.22 5.19
C ALA A 145 3.17 21.31 4.81
N SER A 146 2.64 21.22 3.58
CA SER A 146 1.47 22.00 3.16
C SER A 146 0.26 21.71 4.07
N PRO A 147 -0.72 22.63 4.20
CA PRO A 147 -1.94 22.38 5.00
C PRO A 147 -2.65 21.07 4.61
N ASN A 148 -2.69 20.80 3.30
CA ASN A 148 -3.25 19.59 2.71
C ASN A 148 -2.51 18.33 3.13
N ASP A 149 -1.19 18.30 2.96
CA ASP A 149 -0.39 17.13 3.32
C ASP A 149 -0.36 16.93 4.85
N ARG A 150 -0.41 18.02 5.64
CA ARG A 150 -0.56 17.96 7.10
C ARG A 150 -1.88 17.30 7.51
N ALA A 151 -3.01 17.72 6.93
CA ALA A 151 -4.31 17.12 7.20
C ALA A 151 -4.31 15.62 6.88
N VAL A 152 -3.68 15.23 5.76
CA VAL A 152 -3.55 13.82 5.37
C VAL A 152 -2.69 13.03 6.35
N LEU A 153 -1.51 13.55 6.72
CA LEU A 153 -0.59 12.88 7.63
C LEU A 153 -1.19 12.71 9.02
N GLU A 154 -1.83 13.75 9.56
CA GLU A 154 -2.50 13.68 10.86
C GLU A 154 -3.74 12.76 10.81
N GLY A 155 -4.57 12.88 9.77
CA GLY A 155 -5.77 12.06 9.60
C GLY A 155 -5.44 10.58 9.44
N LEU A 156 -4.47 10.22 8.60
CA LEU A 156 -4.02 8.83 8.46
C LEU A 156 -3.31 8.33 9.73
N SER A 157 -2.55 9.18 10.43
CA SER A 157 -1.96 8.81 11.73
C SER A 157 -3.03 8.43 12.74
N LYS A 158 -4.12 9.20 12.83
CA LYS A 158 -5.28 8.90 13.69
C LYS A 158 -5.96 7.60 13.28
N GLN A 159 -6.26 7.42 11.99
CA GLN A 159 -6.92 6.21 11.48
C GLN A 159 -6.09 4.92 11.67
N LEU A 160 -4.76 5.02 11.58
CA LEU A 160 -3.83 3.89 11.73
C LEU A 160 -3.32 3.70 13.16
N GLY A 161 -3.62 4.64 14.07
CA GLY A 161 -3.14 4.62 15.46
C GLY A 161 -1.62 4.82 15.58
N LEU A 162 -1.00 5.53 14.63
CA LEU A 162 0.44 5.79 14.63
C LEU A 162 0.77 6.88 15.67
N LYS A 163 1.72 6.60 16.56
CA LYS A 163 2.16 7.50 17.65
C LYS A 163 3.68 7.60 17.69
N GLY A 164 4.17 8.66 18.33
CA GLY A 164 5.59 8.91 18.54
C GLY A 164 6.24 9.76 17.44
N GLU A 165 7.53 9.99 17.62
CA GLU A 165 8.35 10.88 16.79
C GLU A 165 8.69 10.26 15.42
N ASN A 166 8.91 8.94 15.36
CA ASN A 166 9.20 8.25 14.11
C ASN A 166 7.98 7.44 13.62
N ARG A 167 6.98 8.16 13.09
CA ARG A 167 5.77 7.55 12.53
C ARG A 167 6.05 6.78 11.23
N ALA A 168 7.11 7.12 10.50
CA ALA A 168 7.51 6.41 9.28
C ALA A 168 7.91 4.96 9.57
N LYS A 169 8.75 4.72 10.60
CA LYS A 169 9.11 3.38 11.05
C LYS A 169 7.88 2.62 11.55
N SER A 170 7.04 3.26 12.35
CA SER A 170 5.79 2.67 12.84
C SER A 170 4.86 2.22 11.70
N ALA A 171 4.74 3.02 10.64
CA ALA A 171 3.96 2.67 9.45
C ALA A 171 4.56 1.49 8.66
N ARG A 172 5.90 1.41 8.57
CA ARG A 172 6.59 0.27 7.93
C ARG A 172 6.41 -1.01 8.72
N ASP A 173 6.54 -0.95 10.04
CA ASP A 173 6.35 -2.11 10.92
C ASP A 173 4.89 -2.59 10.89
N LEU A 174 3.94 -1.66 10.86
CA LEU A 174 2.53 -1.98 10.69
C LEU A 174 2.27 -2.64 9.32
N THR A 175 2.89 -2.13 8.25
CA THR A 175 2.79 -2.73 6.92
C THR A 175 3.27 -4.19 6.92
N LYS A 176 4.43 -4.47 7.52
CA LYS A 176 4.97 -5.84 7.65
C LYS A 176 4.00 -6.75 8.43
N LYS A 177 3.51 -6.29 9.59
CA LYS A 177 2.53 -7.04 10.40
C LYS A 177 1.24 -7.36 9.62
N LEU A 178 0.74 -6.40 8.84
CA LEU A 178 -0.44 -6.59 8.00
C LEU A 178 -0.19 -7.60 6.87
N GLU A 179 1.00 -7.60 6.27
CA GLU A 179 1.38 -8.57 5.25
C GLU A 179 1.46 -9.99 5.80
N ASP A 180 2.04 -10.18 6.97
CA ASP A 180 2.14 -11.49 7.60
C ASP A 180 0.75 -11.99 8.05
N GLY A 181 -0.09 -11.10 8.58
CA GLY A 181 -1.51 -11.41 8.82
C GLY A 181 -2.26 -11.81 7.55
N ARG A 182 -1.97 -11.17 6.41
CA ARG A 182 -2.55 -11.51 5.11
C ARG A 182 -2.14 -12.90 4.65
N LYS A 183 -0.85 -13.25 4.80
CA LYS A 183 -0.32 -14.59 4.48
C LYS A 183 -0.97 -15.65 5.37
N ALA A 184 -1.07 -15.39 6.67
CA ALA A 184 -1.72 -16.32 7.61
C ALA A 184 -3.20 -16.57 7.26
N PHE A 185 -3.96 -15.55 6.87
CA PHE A 185 -5.34 -15.75 6.39
C PHE A 185 -5.40 -16.49 5.06
N ALA A 186 -4.45 -16.27 4.15
CA ALA A 186 -4.38 -17.00 2.89
C ALA A 186 -4.11 -18.49 3.12
N GLU A 187 -3.21 -18.84 4.05
CA GLU A 187 -2.94 -20.22 4.44
C GLU A 187 -4.14 -20.90 5.11
N LYS A 188 -4.82 -20.21 6.03
CA LYS A 188 -6.07 -20.71 6.63
C LYS A 188 -7.15 -20.95 5.56
N LYS A 189 -7.26 -20.04 4.57
CA LYS A 189 -8.22 -20.17 3.47
C LYS A 189 -7.95 -21.40 2.61
N LYS A 190 -6.68 -21.77 2.37
CA LYS A 190 -6.31 -22.97 1.60
C LYS A 190 -6.97 -24.23 2.19
N LYS A 191 -6.92 -24.40 3.52
CA LYS A 191 -7.54 -25.57 4.19
C LYS A 191 -9.05 -25.65 3.93
N SER A 192 -9.78 -24.55 4.13
CA SER A 192 -11.23 -24.51 3.87
C SER A 192 -11.56 -24.67 2.38
N ASP A 193 -10.72 -24.15 1.48
CA ASP A 193 -10.90 -24.29 0.03
C ASP A 193 -10.63 -25.72 -0.46
N GLU A 194 -9.63 -26.40 0.11
CA GLU A 194 -9.34 -27.81 -0.16
C GLU A 194 -10.49 -28.71 0.30
N GLU A 195 -11.00 -28.50 1.51
CA GLU A 195 -12.15 -29.25 2.03
C GLU A 195 -13.40 -29.02 1.15
N ARG A 196 -13.66 -27.75 0.78
CA ARG A 196 -14.72 -27.41 -0.16
C ARG A 196 -14.55 -28.12 -1.50
N LYS A 197 -13.32 -28.22 -2.02
CA LYS A 197 -13.02 -28.89 -3.29
C LYS A 197 -13.23 -30.41 -3.16
N ARG A 198 -12.79 -31.04 -2.08
CA ARG A 198 -13.00 -32.47 -1.79
C ARG A 198 -14.48 -32.83 -1.76
N ILE A 199 -15.28 -32.08 -0.99
CA ILE A 199 -16.72 -32.29 -0.90
C ILE A 199 -17.39 -32.07 -2.26
N LYS A 200 -17.02 -30.99 -2.97
CA LYS A 200 -17.55 -30.72 -4.32
C LYS A 200 -17.29 -31.89 -5.28
N THR A 201 -16.08 -32.43 -5.28
CA THR A 201 -15.71 -33.57 -6.14
C THR A 201 -16.47 -34.83 -5.74
N LYS A 202 -16.61 -35.14 -4.45
CA LYS A 202 -17.40 -36.28 -3.94
C LYS A 202 -18.85 -36.18 -4.41
N LEU A 203 -19.52 -35.07 -4.13
CA LEU A 203 -20.92 -34.83 -4.50
C LEU A 203 -21.11 -34.85 -6.02
N SER A 204 -20.24 -34.18 -6.76
CA SER A 204 -20.31 -34.18 -8.24
C SER A 204 -20.15 -35.59 -8.81
N GLY A 205 -19.27 -36.42 -8.23
CA GLY A 205 -19.11 -37.81 -8.60
C GLY A 205 -20.36 -38.65 -8.33
N GLN A 206 -20.97 -38.52 -7.15
CA GLN A 206 -22.21 -39.21 -6.81
C GLN A 206 -23.37 -38.82 -7.72
N ILE A 207 -23.50 -37.53 -8.04
CA ILE A 207 -24.54 -37.02 -8.94
C ILE A 207 -24.32 -37.55 -10.35
N ARG A 208 -23.08 -37.50 -10.88
CA ARG A 208 -22.75 -37.98 -12.23
C ARG A 208 -22.95 -39.49 -12.40
N LYS A 209 -22.78 -40.29 -11.33
CA LYS A 209 -23.06 -41.74 -11.37
C LYS A 209 -24.53 -42.04 -11.66
N ARG A 210 -25.45 -41.24 -11.14
CA ARG A 210 -26.89 -41.43 -11.31
C ARG A 210 -27.47 -40.63 -12.47
N TRP A 211 -26.87 -39.47 -12.79
CA TRP A 211 -27.26 -38.62 -13.91
C TRP A 211 -26.01 -38.10 -14.67
N PRO A 212 -25.48 -38.88 -15.63
CA PRO A 212 -24.29 -38.50 -16.41
C PRO A 212 -24.48 -37.22 -17.22
N GLU A 213 -25.70 -36.97 -17.68
CA GLU A 213 -26.09 -35.81 -18.49
C GLU A 213 -25.87 -34.47 -17.76
N VAL A 214 -25.79 -34.47 -16.42
CA VAL A 214 -25.49 -33.30 -15.57
C VAL A 214 -24.08 -32.75 -15.85
N SER A 215 -23.22 -33.50 -16.52
CA SER A 215 -21.92 -32.99 -16.99
C SER A 215 -22.08 -31.78 -17.91
N ASN A 216 -23.15 -31.73 -18.72
CA ASN A 216 -23.50 -30.57 -19.54
C ASN A 216 -24.72 -29.84 -18.93
N PRO A 217 -24.53 -28.65 -18.31
CA PRO A 217 -25.63 -27.89 -17.69
C PRO A 217 -26.77 -27.50 -18.64
N TYR A 218 -26.48 -27.41 -19.95
CA TYR A 218 -27.45 -26.98 -20.96
C TYR A 218 -28.23 -28.15 -21.59
N HIS A 219 -27.97 -29.39 -21.18
CA HIS A 219 -28.68 -30.55 -21.71
C HIS A 219 -30.17 -30.49 -21.32
N PRO A 220 -31.12 -30.78 -22.24
CA PRO A 220 -32.55 -30.70 -21.96
C PRO A 220 -32.99 -31.61 -20.80
N THR A 221 -32.35 -32.78 -20.62
CA THR A 221 -32.65 -33.67 -19.49
C THR A 221 -32.27 -33.06 -18.14
N VAL A 222 -31.21 -32.23 -18.07
CA VAL A 222 -30.81 -31.54 -16.84
C VAL A 222 -31.84 -30.46 -16.47
N ARG A 223 -32.35 -29.72 -17.46
CA ARG A 223 -33.44 -28.76 -17.26
C ARG A 223 -34.72 -29.45 -16.75
N LYS A 224 -35.05 -30.63 -17.29
CA LYS A 224 -36.17 -31.45 -16.82
C LYS A 224 -35.93 -31.98 -15.40
N LEU A 225 -34.72 -32.43 -15.08
CA LEU A 225 -34.33 -32.90 -13.75
C LEU A 225 -34.53 -31.81 -12.68
N LEU A 226 -34.06 -30.59 -12.96
CA LEU A 226 -34.16 -29.46 -12.03
C LEU A 226 -35.60 -28.94 -11.82
N ARG A 227 -36.50 -29.14 -12.80
CA ARG A 227 -37.90 -28.68 -12.73
C ARG A 227 -38.89 -29.74 -12.25
N SER A 228 -38.51 -31.01 -12.23
CA SER A 228 -39.41 -32.14 -11.97
C SER A 228 -39.22 -32.74 -10.56
N LYS A 229 -39.91 -33.86 -10.28
CA LYS A 229 -39.73 -34.67 -9.06
C LYS A 229 -38.28 -35.11 -8.83
N GLY A 230 -37.47 -35.22 -9.89
CA GLY A 230 -36.05 -35.55 -9.78
C GLY A 230 -35.21 -34.53 -9.01
N SER A 231 -35.70 -33.29 -8.86
CA SER A 231 -35.09 -32.29 -7.96
C SER A 231 -35.15 -32.70 -6.49
N LYS A 232 -36.22 -33.39 -6.07
CA LYS A 232 -36.38 -33.90 -4.70
C LYS A 232 -35.41 -35.04 -4.44
N GLU A 233 -35.30 -35.99 -5.36
CA GLU A 233 -34.33 -37.10 -5.27
C GLU A 233 -32.87 -36.60 -5.24
N LEU A 234 -32.57 -35.56 -6.04
CA LEU A 234 -31.25 -34.92 -6.03
C LEU A 234 -30.96 -34.27 -4.67
N LEU A 235 -31.94 -33.55 -4.11
CA LEU A 235 -31.80 -32.92 -2.80
C LEU A 235 -31.66 -33.94 -1.67
N GLU A 236 -32.39 -35.05 -1.73
CA GLU A 236 -32.25 -36.16 -0.77
C GLU A 236 -30.85 -36.78 -0.84
N LEU A 237 -30.33 -37.04 -2.06
CA LEU A 237 -28.98 -37.56 -2.25
C LEU A 237 -27.91 -36.62 -1.67
N VAL A 238 -28.07 -35.31 -1.91
CA VAL A 238 -27.12 -34.28 -1.44
C VAL A 238 -27.22 -34.06 0.08
N LYS A 239 -28.39 -34.29 0.69
CA LYS A 239 -28.61 -34.14 2.14
C LYS A 239 -28.24 -35.38 2.95
N LYS A 240 -28.15 -36.57 2.34
CA LYS A 240 -27.99 -37.86 3.02
C LYS A 240 -26.79 -37.93 3.99
N ASP A 241 -25.66 -37.33 3.62
CA ASP A 241 -24.40 -37.39 4.40
C ASP A 241 -24.07 -36.07 5.14
N ASP A 242 -24.97 -35.08 5.11
CA ASP A 242 -24.72 -33.67 5.51
C ASP A 242 -23.49 -33.02 4.82
N ASP A 243 -22.99 -33.62 3.73
CA ASP A 243 -21.88 -33.08 2.95
C ASP A 243 -22.17 -31.67 2.42
N TRP A 244 -23.43 -31.39 2.07
CA TRP A 244 -23.84 -30.06 1.66
C TRP A 244 -23.79 -29.01 2.79
N GLY A 245 -24.11 -29.41 4.02
CA GLY A 245 -23.96 -28.56 5.21
C GLY A 245 -22.49 -28.21 5.44
N LYS A 246 -21.61 -29.21 5.41
CA LYS A 246 -20.15 -29.05 5.48
C LYS A 246 -19.60 -28.17 4.36
N TYR A 247 -20.09 -28.35 3.13
CA TYR A 247 -19.72 -27.52 1.98
C TYR A 247 -20.11 -26.05 2.20
N LYS A 248 -21.33 -25.78 2.66
CA LYS A 248 -21.79 -24.42 2.97
C LYS A 248 -20.94 -23.78 4.07
N LYS A 249 -20.61 -24.53 5.12
CA LYS A 249 -19.74 -24.07 6.21
C LYS A 249 -18.35 -23.71 5.69
N ALA A 250 -17.70 -24.61 4.95
CA ALA A 250 -16.38 -24.37 4.36
C ALA A 250 -16.38 -23.19 3.37
N LYS A 251 -17.45 -23.03 2.58
CA LYS A 251 -17.64 -21.86 1.69
C LYS A 251 -17.79 -20.57 2.50
N GLY A 252 -18.57 -20.59 3.57
CA GLY A 252 -18.74 -19.46 4.48
C GLY A 252 -17.42 -19.04 5.13
N GLU A 253 -16.69 -19.99 5.70
CA GLU A 253 -15.36 -19.78 6.29
C GLU A 253 -14.37 -19.18 5.28
N SER A 254 -14.26 -19.76 4.09
CA SER A 254 -13.39 -19.25 3.01
C SER A 254 -13.75 -17.80 2.64
N SER A 255 -15.04 -17.50 2.49
CA SER A 255 -15.52 -16.14 2.20
C SER A 255 -15.25 -15.16 3.36
N GLY A 256 -15.39 -15.60 4.60
CA GLY A 256 -15.12 -14.78 5.79
C GLY A 256 -13.63 -14.48 5.95
N LEU A 257 -12.76 -15.48 5.71
CA LEU A 257 -11.31 -15.31 5.69
C LEU A 257 -10.87 -14.36 4.57
N GLU A 258 -11.53 -14.42 3.41
CA GLU A 258 -11.28 -13.50 2.31
C GLU A 258 -11.68 -12.06 2.64
N LYS A 259 -12.83 -11.84 3.28
CA LYS A 259 -13.23 -10.51 3.78
C LYS A 259 -12.20 -9.94 4.75
N LYS A 260 -11.77 -10.72 5.75
CA LYS A 260 -10.71 -10.33 6.70
C LYS A 260 -9.38 -10.02 5.99
N ARG A 261 -9.02 -10.81 4.97
CA ARG A 261 -7.84 -10.56 4.13
C ARG A 261 -7.93 -9.21 3.42
N PHE A 262 -9.10 -8.88 2.85
CA PHE A 262 -9.33 -7.61 2.18
C PHE A 262 -9.30 -6.42 3.15
N GLU A 263 -9.81 -6.57 4.37
CA GLU A 263 -9.70 -5.53 5.40
C GLU A 263 -8.24 -5.22 5.76
N LEU A 264 -7.40 -6.25 5.87
CA LEU A 264 -5.95 -6.04 6.07
C LEU A 264 -5.30 -5.34 4.89
N GLU A 265 -5.72 -5.67 3.66
CA GLU A 265 -5.21 -5.04 2.44
C GLU A 265 -5.60 -3.55 2.35
N ARG A 266 -6.84 -3.20 2.70
CA ARG A 266 -7.28 -1.80 2.81
C ARG A 266 -6.46 -1.02 3.85
N LYS A 267 -6.23 -1.61 5.02
CA LYS A 267 -5.36 -1.00 6.06
C LYS A 267 -3.93 -0.82 5.56
N LYS A 268 -3.39 -1.82 4.84
CA LYS A 268 -2.05 -1.74 4.24
C LYS A 268 -1.95 -0.57 3.26
N VAL A 269 -2.96 -0.40 2.41
CA VAL A 269 -2.98 0.68 1.42
C VAL A 269 -3.02 2.05 2.09
N LYS A 270 -3.74 2.20 3.21
CA LYS A 270 -3.67 3.42 4.04
C LYS A 270 -2.25 3.68 4.58
N CYS A 271 -1.53 2.64 5.02
CA CYS A 271 -0.12 2.79 5.39
C CYS A 271 0.75 3.24 4.19
N MET A 272 0.51 2.68 3.00
CA MET A 272 1.24 3.07 1.79
C MET A 272 0.96 4.52 1.39
N ARG A 273 -0.30 4.96 1.49
CA ARG A 273 -0.70 6.36 1.28
C ARG A 273 0.02 7.29 2.25
N PHE A 274 0.04 6.94 3.55
CA PHE A 274 0.76 7.70 4.57
C PHE A 274 2.25 7.84 4.25
N GLN A 275 2.92 6.72 3.94
CA GLN A 275 4.34 6.72 3.58
C GLN A 275 4.62 7.56 2.34
N ARG A 276 3.74 7.49 1.33
CA ARG A 276 3.90 8.24 0.08
C ARG A 276 3.79 9.74 0.30
N VAL A 277 2.81 10.19 1.10
CA VAL A 277 2.65 11.61 1.41
C VAL A 277 3.82 12.12 2.23
N LEU A 278 4.26 11.35 3.24
CA LEU A 278 5.41 11.70 4.05
C LEU A 278 6.68 11.83 3.20
N GLU A 279 6.89 10.91 2.26
CA GLU A 279 8.01 11.00 1.31
C GLU A 279 7.89 12.21 0.39
N ASN A 280 6.68 12.54 -0.09
CA ASN A 280 6.50 13.72 -0.94
C ASN A 280 6.85 15.01 -0.19
N VAL A 281 6.44 15.17 1.07
CA VAL A 281 6.79 16.34 1.90
C VAL A 281 8.31 16.45 2.05
N VAL A 282 8.99 15.33 2.31
CA VAL A 282 10.45 15.30 2.42
C VAL A 282 11.12 15.68 1.08
N LEU A 283 10.62 15.15 -0.04
CA LEU A 283 11.15 15.47 -1.35
C LEU A 283 10.91 16.94 -1.74
N GLU A 284 9.78 17.50 -1.35
CA GLU A 284 9.46 18.91 -1.59
C GLU A 284 10.39 19.83 -0.80
N ALA A 285 10.60 19.54 0.49
CA ALA A 285 11.55 20.24 1.34
C ALA A 285 12.99 20.20 0.78
N ASN A 286 13.39 19.05 0.24
CA ASN A 286 14.75 18.86 -0.27
C ASN A 286 14.93 19.30 -1.73
N LEU A 287 13.86 19.66 -2.45
CA LEU A 287 13.95 20.01 -3.87
C LEU A 287 14.92 21.19 -4.11
N PRO A 288 14.88 22.30 -3.34
CA PRO A 288 15.83 23.41 -3.51
C PRO A 288 17.29 23.05 -3.28
N LEU A 289 17.57 21.98 -2.50
CA LEU A 289 18.92 21.54 -2.18
C LEU A 289 19.56 20.68 -3.31
N VAL A 290 18.75 20.18 -4.24
CA VAL A 290 19.16 19.16 -5.22
C VAL A 290 18.92 19.60 -6.65
N ALA A 291 17.87 20.38 -6.89
CA ALA A 291 17.44 20.75 -8.21
C ALA A 291 18.33 21.86 -8.80
N ASP A 292 18.70 21.70 -10.06
CA ASP A 292 19.39 22.74 -10.81
C ASP A 292 18.49 23.96 -10.99
N GLU A 293 19.06 25.14 -11.21
CA GLU A 293 18.35 26.41 -11.41
C GLU A 293 17.33 26.40 -12.57
N LYS A 294 17.48 25.47 -13.53
CA LYS A 294 16.51 25.25 -14.63
C LYS A 294 15.28 24.42 -14.23
N THR A 295 15.33 23.78 -13.08
CA THR A 295 14.32 22.83 -12.58
C THR A 295 13.45 23.45 -11.48
N LEU A 296 13.97 24.48 -10.79
CA LEU A 296 13.24 25.33 -9.85
C LEU A 296 12.44 26.40 -10.60
#